data_AF-A0A1G0I5X9-F1
#
_entry.id   AF-A0A1G0I5X9-F1
#
_cell.length_a   1.000
_cell.length_b   1.000
_cell.length_c   1.000
_cell.angle_alpha   90.00
_cell.angle_beta   90.00
_cell.angle_gamma   90.00
#
_symmetry.space_group_name_H-M   'P 1'
#
loop_
_entity.id
_entity.type
_entity.pdbx_description
1 polymer ?
#
loop_
_entity_poly.entity_id
_entity_poly.type
_entity_poly.pdbx_seq_one_letter_code
_entity_poly.pdbx_strand_id
1 'polypeptide(L)'
;MSDEVLKATVAAWEKSGHHTSASAKALGITHSSMQNRLKRARERFGALGGIAAGPAQANTKGRSLSEFRETHDKSFIVPKKIREALKALGNGWDYEQSFAKLAGIGLGDLSAFRSMFDEHVVVVEKSKRAWAGTKATAERMREMTR
;
A
#
# COMPACT_ATOMS: atom_id res chain seq x y z
N MET A 1 -13.46 -42.69 -2.90
CA MET A 1 -12.47 -41.85 -2.19
C MET A 1 -13.26 -40.72 -1.58
N SER A 2 -13.25 -40.57 -0.25
CA SER A 2 -14.10 -39.61 0.44
C SER A 2 -13.63 -38.17 0.25
N ASP A 3 -14.55 -37.22 0.37
CA ASP A 3 -14.27 -35.79 0.25
C ASP A 3 -13.26 -35.33 1.33
N GLU A 4 -13.26 -35.94 2.52
CA GLU A 4 -12.27 -35.70 3.57
C GLU A 4 -10.84 -36.05 3.13
N VAL A 5 -10.66 -37.18 2.45
CA VAL A 5 -9.34 -37.62 1.96
C VAL A 5 -8.83 -36.66 0.88
N LEU A 6 -9.71 -36.16 0.03
CA LEU A 6 -9.35 -35.17 -1.00
C LEU A 6 -8.99 -33.82 -0.38
N LYS A 7 -9.77 -33.33 0.61
CA LYS A 7 -9.47 -32.10 1.36
C LYS A 7 -8.14 -32.20 2.10
N ALA A 8 -7.88 -33.31 2.79
CA ALA A 8 -6.60 -33.56 3.46
C ALA A 8 -5.42 -33.62 2.47
N THR A 9 -5.66 -34.16 1.26
CA THR A 9 -4.64 -34.19 0.20
C THR A 9 -4.31 -32.78 -0.29
N VAL A 10 -5.32 -31.93 -0.51
CA VAL A 10 -5.11 -30.53 -0.89
C VAL A 10 -4.42 -29.75 0.24
N ALA A 11 -4.77 -30.01 1.50
CA ALA A 11 -4.15 -29.37 2.66
C ALA A 11 -2.64 -29.64 2.74
N ALA A 12 -2.23 -30.91 2.55
CA ALA A 12 -0.82 -31.28 2.52
C ALA A 12 -0.09 -30.63 1.34
N TRP A 13 -0.76 -30.51 0.19
CA TRP A 13 -0.21 -29.87 -1.00
C TRP A 13 0.03 -28.37 -0.80
N GLU A 14 -0.96 -27.65 -0.26
CA GLU A 14 -0.84 -26.23 0.09
C GLU A 14 0.24 -25.99 1.15
N LYS A 15 0.28 -26.81 2.22
CA LYS A 15 1.30 -26.72 3.27
C LYS A 15 2.73 -26.91 2.74
N SER A 16 2.88 -27.70 1.69
CA SER A 16 4.16 -27.94 1.03
C SER A 16 4.54 -26.90 -0.03
N GLY A 17 3.80 -25.78 -0.14
CA GLY A 17 4.07 -24.77 -1.18
C GLY A 17 3.82 -25.30 -2.59
N HIS A 18 2.86 -26.20 -2.75
CA HIS A 18 2.51 -26.89 -4.00
C HIS A 18 3.56 -27.90 -4.52
N HIS A 19 4.49 -28.34 -3.67
CA HIS A 19 5.46 -29.38 -4.03
C HIS A 19 4.89 -30.80 -3.88
N THR A 20 4.40 -31.37 -4.98
CA THR A 20 3.75 -32.70 -5.04
C THR A 20 4.58 -33.83 -4.42
N SER A 21 5.90 -33.83 -4.60
CA SER A 21 6.81 -34.84 -4.03
C SER A 21 6.91 -34.74 -2.52
N ALA A 22 6.97 -33.52 -1.98
CA ALA A 22 7.01 -33.28 -0.55
C ALA A 22 5.67 -33.62 0.13
N SER A 23 4.54 -33.28 -0.49
CA SER A 23 3.22 -33.63 0.04
C SER A 23 2.94 -35.13 -0.02
N ALA A 24 3.36 -35.81 -1.10
CA ALA A 24 3.24 -37.26 -1.21
C ALA A 24 4.01 -37.98 -0.10
N LYS A 25 5.24 -37.52 0.20
CA LYS A 25 6.05 -38.01 1.32
C LYS A 25 5.37 -37.74 2.66
N ALA A 26 4.80 -36.55 2.87
CA ALA A 26 4.11 -36.19 4.10
C ALA A 26 2.86 -37.04 4.38
N LEU A 27 2.16 -37.48 3.32
CA LEU A 27 0.98 -38.34 3.42
C LEU A 27 1.30 -39.84 3.35
N GLY A 28 2.58 -40.23 3.20
CA GLY A 28 2.98 -41.63 3.06
C GLY A 28 2.43 -42.31 1.78
N ILE A 29 2.17 -41.54 0.73
CA ILE A 29 1.63 -42.05 -0.54
C ILE A 29 2.62 -41.90 -1.68
N THR A 30 2.41 -42.65 -2.76
CA THR A 30 3.21 -42.51 -3.98
C THR A 30 2.92 -41.21 -4.70
N HIS A 31 3.89 -40.72 -5.49
CA HIS A 31 3.73 -39.52 -6.30
C HIS A 31 2.55 -39.62 -7.28
N SER A 32 2.38 -40.77 -7.94
CA SER A 32 1.25 -41.03 -8.84
C SER A 32 -0.10 -41.01 -8.12
N SER A 33 -0.17 -41.54 -6.89
CA SER A 33 -1.37 -41.48 -6.05
C SER A 33 -1.70 -40.04 -5.67
N MET A 34 -0.70 -39.22 -5.33
CA MET A 34 -0.86 -37.79 -5.05
C MET A 34 -1.43 -37.04 -6.26
N GLN A 35 -0.86 -37.24 -7.45
CA GLN A 35 -1.34 -36.58 -8.68
C GLN A 35 -2.78 -36.98 -9.02
N ASN A 36 -3.12 -38.27 -8.89
CA ASN A 36 -4.48 -38.75 -9.13
C ASN A 36 -5.50 -38.16 -8.13
N ARG A 37 -5.10 -38.01 -6.86
CA ARG A 37 -5.94 -37.37 -5.83
C ARG A 37 -6.15 -35.88 -6.09
N LEU A 38 -5.11 -35.15 -6.49
CA LEU A 38 -5.22 -33.73 -6.86
C LEU A 38 -6.09 -33.52 -8.10
N LYS A 39 -5.95 -34.38 -9.12
CA LYS A 39 -6.81 -34.37 -10.31
C LYS A 39 -8.28 -34.56 -9.93
N ARG A 40 -8.57 -35.56 -9.10
CA ARG A 40 -9.94 -35.83 -8.61
C ARG A 40 -10.47 -34.69 -7.74
N ALA A 41 -9.63 -34.10 -6.89
CA ALA A 41 -10.02 -32.92 -6.11
C ALA A 41 -10.38 -31.73 -7.02
N ARG A 42 -9.66 -31.56 -8.15
CA ARG A 42 -9.96 -30.50 -9.13
C ARG A 42 -11.26 -30.75 -9.88
N GLU A 43 -11.53 -31.99 -10.26
CA GLU A 43 -12.80 -32.39 -10.89
C GLU A 43 -13.99 -32.25 -9.91
N ARG A 44 -13.75 -32.50 -8.61
CA ARG A 44 -14.79 -32.51 -7.58
C ARG A 44 -15.11 -31.12 -7.02
N PHE A 45 -14.10 -30.26 -6.85
CA PHE A 45 -14.22 -28.97 -6.14
C PHE A 45 -13.85 -27.76 -7.01
N GLY A 46 -13.41 -27.97 -8.26
CA GLY A 46 -12.96 -26.90 -9.13
C GLY A 46 -11.55 -26.42 -8.79
N ALA A 47 -11.39 -25.13 -8.47
CA ALA A 47 -10.08 -24.56 -8.17
C ALA A 47 -9.52 -25.14 -6.86
N LEU A 48 -8.29 -25.64 -6.89
CA LEU A 48 -7.66 -26.30 -5.74
C LEU A 48 -7.27 -25.37 -4.59
N GLY A 49 -7.27 -24.05 -4.82
CA GLY A 49 -6.89 -23.06 -3.81
C GLY A 49 -8.01 -22.86 -2.78
N GLY A 50 -7.69 -23.04 -1.51
CA GLY A 50 -8.59 -22.76 -0.39
C GLY A 50 -9.58 -23.87 -0.05
N ILE A 51 -9.49 -25.05 -0.68
CA ILE A 51 -10.37 -26.19 -0.38
C ILE A 51 -10.11 -26.79 1.02
N ALA A 52 -8.86 -26.71 1.49
CA ALA A 52 -8.44 -27.26 2.77
C ALA A 52 -8.76 -26.37 3.98
N ALA A 53 -9.08 -25.09 3.73
CA ALA A 53 -9.54 -24.19 4.77
C ALA A 53 -11.02 -24.50 5.05
N GLY A 54 -11.38 -24.76 6.31
CA GLY A 54 -12.76 -24.65 6.79
C GLY A 54 -13.36 -23.25 6.53
N PRO A 55 -14.60 -22.95 6.98
CA PRO A 55 -15.35 -21.77 6.54
C PRO A 55 -14.47 -20.52 6.52
N ALA A 56 -14.37 -19.97 5.32
CA ALA A 56 -13.27 -19.14 4.86
C ALA A 56 -12.91 -18.01 5.82
N GLN A 57 -11.70 -18.04 6.37
CA GLN A 57 -10.93 -16.80 6.43
C GLN A 57 -10.59 -16.47 4.99
N ALA A 58 -11.44 -15.63 4.39
CA ALA A 58 -11.21 -15.05 3.08
C ALA A 58 -9.85 -14.37 3.10
N ASN A 59 -8.84 -15.06 2.60
CA ASN A 59 -7.56 -14.47 2.24
C ASN A 59 -7.77 -13.73 0.92
N THR A 60 -8.72 -12.79 0.92
CA THR A 60 -8.83 -11.78 -0.12
C THR A 60 -7.60 -10.91 0.04
N LYS A 61 -6.59 -11.18 -0.79
CA LYS A 61 -5.61 -10.18 -1.24
C LYS A 61 -6.31 -9.08 -2.05
N GLY A 62 -7.36 -8.50 -1.49
CA GLY A 62 -7.84 -7.17 -1.83
C GLY A 62 -7.46 -6.32 -0.64
N ARG A 63 -6.57 -5.35 -0.83
CA ARG A 63 -6.40 -4.24 0.12
C ARG A 63 -7.77 -3.82 0.60
N SER A 64 -7.97 -3.77 1.92
CA SER A 64 -9.24 -3.32 2.50
C SER A 64 -9.65 -1.97 1.88
N LEU A 65 -10.94 -1.67 1.74
CA LEU A 65 -11.39 -0.36 1.23
C LEU A 65 -10.79 0.81 2.02
N SER A 66 -10.48 0.60 3.31
CA SER A 66 -9.71 1.51 4.16
C SER A 66 -8.26 1.66 3.71
N GLU A 67 -7.53 0.58 3.42
CA GLU A 67 -6.16 0.65 2.87
C GLU A 67 -6.15 1.17 1.42
N PHE A 68 -7.21 0.95 0.65
CA PHE A 68 -7.39 1.51 -0.69
C PHE A 68 -7.60 3.02 -0.61
N ARG A 69 -8.37 3.50 0.37
CA ARG A 69 -8.47 4.93 0.72
C ARG A 69 -7.13 5.47 1.20
N GLU A 70 -6.40 4.79 2.09
CA GLU A 70 -5.07 5.24 2.52
C GLU A 70 -4.03 5.28 1.38
N THR A 71 -4.23 4.50 0.31
CA THR A 71 -3.33 4.48 -0.87
C THR A 71 -3.74 5.51 -1.94
N HIS A 72 -5.03 5.86 -2.06
CA HIS A 72 -5.55 6.71 -3.14
C HIS A 72 -6.20 8.03 -2.68
N ASP A 73 -6.46 8.20 -1.40
CA ASP A 73 -7.04 9.42 -0.85
C ASP A 73 -5.96 10.47 -0.64
N LYS A 74 -5.84 11.32 -1.66
CA LYS A 74 -4.95 12.47 -1.67
C LYS A 74 -5.16 13.39 -0.47
N SER A 75 -6.35 13.41 0.13
CA SER A 75 -6.67 14.26 1.29
C SER A 75 -5.93 13.88 2.56
N PHE A 76 -5.43 12.64 2.68
CA PHE A 76 -4.60 12.22 3.81
C PHE A 76 -3.11 12.20 3.46
N ILE A 77 -2.78 11.72 2.26
CA ILE A 77 -1.39 11.55 1.81
C ILE A 77 -0.70 12.90 1.60
N VAL A 78 -1.37 13.85 0.94
CA VAL A 78 -0.76 15.13 0.55
C VAL A 78 -0.42 15.98 1.77
N PRO A 79 -1.34 16.21 2.73
CA PRO A 79 -1.00 16.96 3.95
C PRO A 79 0.12 16.30 4.77
N LYS A 80 0.16 14.95 4.83
CA LYS A 80 1.24 14.23 5.52
C LYS A 80 2.60 14.52 4.87
N LYS A 81 2.69 14.39 3.54
CA LYS A 81 3.92 14.68 2.78
C LYS A 81 4.37 16.13 2.89
N ILE A 82 3.42 17.08 2.87
CA ILE A 82 3.72 18.50 3.06
C ILE A 82 4.34 18.73 4.45
N ARG A 83 3.78 18.15 5.52
CA ARG A 83 4.35 18.27 6.87
C ARG A 83 5.75 17.66 6.97
N GLU A 84 5.98 16.51 6.35
CA GLU A 84 7.30 15.88 6.29
C GLU A 84 8.31 16.77 5.55
N ALA A 85 7.93 17.39 4.44
CA ALA A 85 8.77 18.31 3.68
C ALA A 85 9.04 19.63 4.43
N LEU A 86 8.03 20.18 5.12
CA LEU A 86 8.21 21.35 6.00
C LEU A 86 9.22 21.05 7.11
N LYS A 87 9.14 19.85 7.71
CA LYS A 87 10.10 19.39 8.71
C LYS A 87 11.51 19.23 8.11
N ALA A 88 11.62 18.72 6.89
CA ALA A 88 12.89 18.58 6.18
C ALA A 88 13.54 19.94 5.86
N LEU A 89 12.75 20.96 5.56
CA LEU A 89 13.23 22.34 5.38
C LEU A 89 13.78 22.95 6.68
N GLY A 90 13.26 22.54 7.84
CA GLY A 90 13.64 23.10 9.12
C GLY A 90 13.42 24.61 9.15
N ASN A 91 14.48 25.39 9.39
CA ASN A 91 14.41 26.85 9.42
C ASN A 91 14.57 27.51 8.04
N GLY A 92 14.75 26.72 6.98
CA GLY A 92 14.92 27.21 5.61
C GLY A 92 13.59 27.52 4.90
N TRP A 93 13.72 27.95 3.65
CA TRP A 93 12.62 28.15 2.73
C TRP A 93 13.00 27.67 1.34
N ASP A 94 11.99 27.30 0.55
CA ASP A 94 12.18 26.88 -0.84
C ASP A 94 11.06 27.40 -1.74
N TYR A 95 11.33 27.51 -3.03
CA TYR A 95 10.30 27.85 -4.00
C TYR A 95 9.30 26.71 -4.19
N GLU A 96 8.05 27.05 -4.52
CA GLU A 96 6.95 26.08 -4.64
C GLU A 96 7.27 24.89 -5.55
N GLN A 97 8.01 25.10 -6.64
CA GLN A 97 8.46 24.00 -7.52
C GLN A 97 9.48 23.06 -6.87
N SER A 98 10.46 23.61 -6.17
CA SER A 98 11.47 22.83 -5.44
C SER A 98 10.85 22.10 -4.27
N PHE A 99 9.96 22.77 -3.54
CA PHE A 99 9.23 22.19 -2.42
C PHE A 99 8.33 21.02 -2.86
N ALA A 100 7.63 21.15 -3.99
CA ALA A 100 6.82 20.04 -4.54
C ALA A 100 7.66 18.79 -4.84
N LYS A 101 8.88 18.99 -5.38
CA LYS A 101 9.84 17.91 -5.62
C LYS A 101 10.33 17.28 -4.31
N LEU A 102 10.65 18.11 -3.31
CA LEU A 102 11.07 17.66 -1.97
C LEU A 102 9.97 16.83 -1.29
N ALA A 103 8.72 17.26 -1.38
CA ALA A 103 7.56 16.57 -0.83
C ALA A 103 7.11 15.34 -1.66
N GLY A 104 7.63 15.18 -2.88
CA GLY A 104 7.22 14.10 -3.78
C GLY A 104 5.73 14.14 -4.13
N ILE A 105 5.20 15.34 -4.40
CA ILE A 105 3.81 15.58 -4.82
C ILE A 105 3.76 16.48 -6.06
N GLY A 106 2.67 16.41 -6.82
CA GLY A 106 2.44 17.27 -7.96
C GLY A 106 2.07 18.70 -7.54
N LEU A 107 2.38 19.69 -8.40
CA LEU A 107 2.02 21.11 -8.18
C LEU A 107 0.51 21.33 -8.05
N GLY A 108 -0.30 20.57 -8.80
CA GLY A 108 -1.77 20.65 -8.71
C GLY A 108 -2.29 20.22 -7.34
N ASP A 109 -1.73 19.13 -6.81
CA ASP A 109 -2.07 18.63 -5.46
C ASP A 109 -1.58 19.63 -4.40
N LEU A 110 -0.35 20.15 -4.52
CA LEU A 110 0.16 21.17 -3.61
C LEU A 110 -0.73 22.42 -3.58
N SER A 111 -1.19 22.89 -4.75
CA SER A 111 -2.08 24.04 -4.87
C SER A 111 -3.46 23.81 -4.22
N ALA A 112 -4.00 22.60 -4.35
CA ALA A 112 -5.29 22.22 -3.76
C ALA A 112 -5.27 22.17 -2.22
N PHE A 113 -4.15 21.75 -1.62
CA PHE A 113 -4.00 21.61 -0.16
C PHE A 113 -3.32 22.80 0.52
N ARG A 114 -2.86 23.80 -0.27
CA ARG A 114 -2.12 24.98 0.20
C ARG A 114 -2.85 25.78 1.28
N SER A 115 -4.17 25.90 1.18
CA SER A 115 -4.99 26.65 2.14
C SER A 115 -4.88 26.13 3.58
N MET A 116 -4.58 24.85 3.76
CA MET A 116 -4.38 24.25 5.08
C MET A 116 -3.03 24.64 5.72
N PHE A 117 -2.10 25.17 4.93
CA PHE A 117 -0.74 25.49 5.34
C PHE A 117 -0.38 26.95 5.07
N ASP A 118 -1.37 27.85 5.03
CA ASP A 118 -1.17 29.27 4.69
C ASP A 118 -0.06 29.91 5.54
N GLU A 119 0.08 29.47 6.79
CA GLU A 119 1.03 30.03 7.75
C GLU A 119 2.48 29.82 7.32
N HIS A 120 2.73 28.83 6.46
CA HIS A 120 4.05 28.45 5.95
C HIS A 120 4.28 28.95 4.52
N VAL A 121 3.27 29.56 3.90
CA VAL A 121 3.32 30.01 2.49
C VAL A 121 3.54 31.51 2.44
N VAL A 122 4.50 31.92 1.62
CA VAL A 122 4.87 33.32 1.40
C VAL A 122 4.76 33.63 -0.08
N VAL A 123 4.07 34.72 -0.42
CA VAL A 123 4.03 35.22 -1.80
C VAL A 123 5.21 36.15 -1.97
N VAL A 124 6.19 35.75 -2.79
CA VAL A 124 7.45 36.48 -3.00
C VAL A 124 7.33 37.48 -4.15
N GLU A 125 6.56 37.12 -5.18
CA GLU A 125 6.26 37.97 -6.34
C GLU A 125 4.81 37.73 -6.76
N LYS A 126 4.20 38.62 -7.57
CA LYS A 126 2.77 38.56 -7.96
C LYS A 126 2.23 37.17 -8.32
N SER A 127 3.08 36.27 -8.84
CA SER A 127 2.75 34.88 -9.16
C SER A 127 3.66 33.83 -8.52
N LYS A 128 4.71 34.22 -7.79
CA LYS A 128 5.70 33.28 -7.22
C LYS A 128 5.49 33.13 -5.72
N ARG A 129 5.54 31.87 -5.27
CA ARG A 129 5.36 31.51 -3.86
C ARG A 129 6.55 30.71 -3.37
N ALA A 130 6.88 30.94 -2.11
CA ALA A 130 7.85 30.19 -1.34
C ALA A 130 7.13 29.49 -0.18
N TRP A 131 7.68 28.33 0.19
CA TRP A 131 7.28 27.53 1.34
C TRP A 131 8.39 27.60 2.37
N ALA A 132 8.06 28.01 3.57
CA ALA A 132 8.98 28.12 4.70
C ALA A 132 8.75 26.96 5.67
N GLY A 133 9.83 26.34 6.17
CA GLY A 133 9.71 25.18 7.06
C GLY A 133 9.13 25.50 8.43
N THR A 134 9.16 26.78 8.86
CA THR A 134 8.50 27.24 10.09
C THR A 134 7.71 28.53 9.86
N LYS A 135 6.70 28.75 10.71
CA LYS A 135 5.94 30.01 10.77
C LYS A 135 6.83 31.23 11.00
N ALA A 136 7.81 31.12 11.90
CA ALA A 136 8.74 32.22 12.18
C ALA A 136 9.60 32.58 10.95
N THR A 137 10.03 31.59 10.17
CA THR A 137 10.72 31.83 8.89
C THR A 137 9.77 32.48 7.88
N ALA A 138 8.51 32.03 7.79
CA ALA A 138 7.51 32.61 6.90
C ALA A 138 7.24 34.09 7.21
N GLU A 139 7.10 34.43 8.48
CA GLU A 139 6.89 35.81 8.95
C GLU A 139 8.07 36.71 8.57
N ARG A 140 9.32 36.28 8.85
CA ARG A 140 10.52 37.01 8.46
C ARG A 140 10.60 37.26 6.95
N MET A 141 10.24 36.26 6.14
CA MET A 141 10.22 36.43 4.69
C MET A 141 9.13 37.40 4.21
N ARG A 142 7.96 37.42 4.86
CA ARG A 142 6.88 38.37 4.54
C ARG A 142 7.29 39.80 4.85
N GLU A 143 8.05 40.02 5.93
CA GLU A 143 8.61 41.34 6.25
C GLU A 143 9.59 41.82 5.17
N MET A 144 10.39 40.93 4.61
CA MET A 144 11.37 41.28 3.55
C MET A 144 10.74 41.52 2.18
N THR A 145 9.53 41.03 1.93
CA THR A 145 8.84 41.10 0.62
C THR A 145 7.75 42.16 0.57
N ARG A 146 7.52 42.87 1.69
CA ARG A 146 6.58 43.99 1.80
C ARG A 146 7.22 45.30 1.37
#